data_AF-A0A2P6SGF0-F1
#
_entry.id   AF-A0A2P6SGF0-F1
#
_cell.length_a   1.000
_cell.length_b   1.000
_cell.length_c   1.000
_cell.angle_alpha   90.00
_cell.angle_beta   90.00
_cell.angle_gamma   90.00
#
_symmetry.space_group_name_H-M   'P 1'
#
loop_
_entity.id
_entity.type
_entity.pdbx_description
1 polymer ?
#
loop_
_entity_poly.entity_id
_entity_poly.type
_entity_poly.pdbx_seq_one_letter_code
_entity_poly.pdbx_strand_id
1 'polypeptide(L)'
;MWDVPRKRYVSERVHFETPERPDSVIKLSKNYGLNDAQITLLVKKLPRLLLYNPDTLLPKLAFFGSLGFSGTDLANALFHNPMILTRSLEKCILPCFDMIKSIVVEDKSCYFL
;
A
#
# COMPACT_ATOMS: atom_id res chain seq x y z
N MET A 1 3.09 -33.50 23.04
CA MET A 1 4.18 -32.54 22.79
C MET A 1 3.75 -31.72 21.58
N TRP A 2 3.00 -30.63 21.81
CA TRP A 2 2.37 -29.86 20.74
C TRP A 2 3.36 -28.81 20.25
N ASP A 3 3.60 -28.80 18.94
CA ASP A 3 4.47 -27.85 18.26
C ASP A 3 4.00 -26.42 18.55
N VAL A 4 4.87 -25.60 19.15
CA VAL A 4 4.57 -24.20 19.45
C VAL A 4 4.74 -23.43 18.13
N PRO A 5 3.70 -22.74 17.62
CA PRO A 5 3.83 -21.99 16.38
C PRO A 5 4.93 -20.95 16.55
N ARG A 6 6.02 -21.13 15.81
CA ARG A 6 7.20 -20.25 15.84
C ARG A 6 6.75 -18.85 15.42
N LYS A 7 6.57 -17.93 16.38
CA LYS A 7 6.30 -16.51 16.10
C LYS A 7 7.50 -15.96 15.36
N ARG A 8 7.36 -15.74 14.05
CA ARG A 8 8.41 -15.10 13.23
C ARG A 8 8.32 -13.59 13.36
N TYR A 9 9.38 -12.96 13.85
CA TYR A 9 9.46 -11.52 14.01
C TYR A 9 9.67 -10.83 12.65
N VAL A 10 9.32 -9.54 12.56
CA VAL A 10 9.52 -8.73 11.34
C VAL A 10 11.01 -8.68 10.98
N SER A 11 11.89 -8.57 11.98
CA SER A 11 13.35 -8.57 11.82
C SER A 11 13.92 -9.84 11.17
N GLU A 12 13.22 -10.98 11.25
CA GLU A 12 13.64 -12.21 10.54
C GLU A 12 13.33 -12.17 9.04
N ARG A 13 12.47 -11.22 8.61
CA ARG A 13 11.99 -11.13 7.22
C ARG A 13 12.63 -10.00 6.43
N VAL A 14 13.26 -9.05 7.12
CA VAL A 14 13.93 -7.89 6.53
C VAL A 14 15.20 -7.57 7.31
N HIS A 15 16.30 -7.43 6.58
CA HIS A 15 17.58 -6.94 7.11
C HIS A 15 17.74 -5.47 6.70
N PHE A 16 18.06 -4.62 7.66
CA PHE A 16 18.31 -3.20 7.42
C PHE A 16 19.80 -2.95 7.58
N GLU A 17 20.45 -2.41 6.55
CA GLU A 17 21.82 -1.92 6.66
C GLU A 17 21.86 -0.64 7.53
N THR A 18 20.83 0.19 7.42
CA THR A 18 20.69 1.46 8.14
C THR A 18 19.21 1.84 8.38
N PRO A 19 18.87 2.66 9.40
CA PRO A 19 17.49 3.00 9.76
C PRO A 19 16.84 4.10 8.90
N GLU A 20 17.59 4.83 8.07
CA GLU A 20 17.06 6.02 7.37
C GLU A 20 15.97 5.66 6.36
N ARG A 21 16.08 4.49 5.72
CA ARG A 21 15.05 3.97 4.79
C ARG A 21 13.73 3.64 5.49
N PRO A 22 13.68 2.78 6.53
CA PRO A 22 12.44 2.48 7.23
C PRO A 22 11.79 3.73 7.82
N ASP A 23 12.56 4.64 8.41
CA ASP A 23 12.04 5.87 9.00
C ASP A 23 11.41 6.79 7.95
N SER A 24 12.03 6.89 6.77
CA SER A 24 11.49 7.68 5.66
C SER A 24 10.18 7.10 5.13
N VAL A 25 10.07 5.77 5.03
CA VAL A 25 8.82 5.09 4.62
C VAL A 25 7.71 5.29 5.66
N ILE A 26 8.03 5.21 6.95
CA ILE A 26 7.07 5.45 8.03
C ILE A 26 6.59 6.90 8.00
N LYS A 27 7.51 7.86 7.89
CA LYS A 27 7.19 9.29 7.81
C LYS A 27 6.30 9.59 6.59
N LEU A 28 6.64 9.04 5.42
CA LEU A 28 5.84 9.18 4.21
C LEU A 28 4.43 8.60 4.42
N SER A 29 4.31 7.42 5.03
CA SER A 29 3.01 6.80 5.30
C SER A 29 2.14 7.68 6.22
N LYS A 30 2.74 8.31 7.24
CA LYS A 30 2.06 9.26 8.14
C LYS A 30 1.58 10.51 7.40
N ASN A 31 2.34 11.01 6.43
CA ASN A 31 1.93 12.16 5.62
C ASN A 31 0.67 11.88 4.78
N TYR A 32 0.39 10.61 4.47
CA TYR A 32 -0.86 10.18 3.83
C TYR A 32 -1.96 9.79 4.83
N GLY A 33 -1.78 10.12 6.11
CA GLY A 33 -2.78 9.98 7.16
C GLY A 33 -2.79 8.64 7.89
N LEU A 34 -1.85 7.73 7.60
CA LEU A 34 -1.80 6.46 8.32
C LEU A 34 -1.30 6.67 9.75
N ASN A 35 -1.98 6.06 10.72
CA ASN A 35 -1.54 6.05 12.12
C ASN A 35 -0.57 4.89 12.42
N ASP A 36 0.06 4.93 13.60
CA ASP A 36 1.06 3.92 14.00
C ASP A 36 0.51 2.50 14.04
N ALA A 37 -0.76 2.32 14.43
CA ALA A 37 -1.40 1.00 14.46
C ALA A 37 -1.61 0.44 13.05
N GLN A 38 -2.06 1.26 12.12
CA GLN A 38 -2.24 0.91 10.71
C GLN A 38 -0.90 0.57 10.04
N ILE A 39 0.13 1.38 10.26
CA ILE A 39 1.50 1.13 9.77
C ILE A 39 2.01 -0.20 10.33
N THR A 40 1.83 -0.44 11.64
CA THR A 40 2.24 -1.71 12.27
C THR A 40 1.56 -2.92 11.64
N LEU A 41 0.26 -2.84 11.35
CA LEU A 41 -0.48 -3.91 10.68
C LEU A 41 0.02 -4.15 9.25
N LEU A 42 0.26 -3.07 8.51
CA LEU A 42 0.82 -3.12 7.16
C LEU A 42 2.21 -3.76 7.13
N VAL A 43 3.11 -3.36 8.03
CA VAL A 43 4.46 -3.92 8.14
C VAL A 43 4.42 -5.39 8.57
N LYS A 44 3.50 -5.80 9.45
CA LYS A 44 3.32 -7.22 9.78
C LYS A 44 2.94 -8.06 8.55
N LYS A 45 2.08 -7.52 7.68
CA LYS A 45 1.62 -8.20 6.46
C LYS A 45 2.64 -8.16 5.33
N LEU A 46 3.29 -7.01 5.13
CA LEU A 46 4.34 -6.76 4.15
C LEU A 46 5.57 -6.13 4.81
N PRO A 47 6.44 -6.93 5.46
CA PRO A 47 7.67 -6.44 6.11
C PRO A 47 8.59 -5.68 5.15
N ARG A 48 8.64 -6.14 3.90
CA ARG A 48 9.44 -5.53 2.84
C ARG A 48 9.00 -4.09 2.50
N LEU A 49 7.83 -3.64 2.95
CA LEU A 49 7.39 -2.24 2.79
C LEU A 49 8.46 -1.27 3.33
N LEU A 50 9.08 -1.60 4.46
CA LEU A 50 10.12 -0.78 5.09
C LEU A 50 11.44 -0.72 4.30
N LEU A 51 11.61 -1.56 3.28
CA LEU A 51 12.78 -1.55 2.40
C LEU A 51 12.53 -0.73 1.12
N TYR A 52 11.34 -0.17 0.94
CA TYR A 52 11.01 0.54 -0.29
C TYR A 52 11.76 1.85 -0.36
N ASN A 53 12.15 2.25 -1.57
CA ASN A 53 12.65 3.58 -1.81
C ASN A 53 11.46 4.57 -1.73
N PRO A 54 11.48 5.56 -0.82
CA PRO A 54 10.45 6.59 -0.71
C PRO A 54 10.14 7.28 -2.04
N ASP A 55 11.14 7.52 -2.89
CA ASP A 55 10.97 8.18 -4.20
C ASP A 55 10.14 7.35 -5.17
N THR A 56 10.16 6.03 -5.02
CA THR A 56 9.35 5.10 -5.82
C THR A 56 7.98 4.83 -5.21
N LEU A 57 7.84 5.03 -3.90
CA LEU A 57 6.59 4.82 -3.17
C LEU A 57 5.68 6.04 -3.24
N LEU A 58 6.25 7.24 -3.11
CA LEU A 58 5.56 8.52 -3.19
C LEU A 58 4.60 8.64 -4.39
N PRO A 59 5.02 8.40 -5.65
CA PRO A 59 4.12 8.56 -6.79
C PRO A 59 2.92 7.60 -6.74
N LYS A 60 3.07 6.40 -6.15
CA LYS A 60 1.97 5.45 -5.97
C LYS A 60 0.98 5.96 -4.93
N LEU A 61 1.47 6.45 -3.80
CA LEU A 61 0.62 7.02 -2.75
C LEU A 61 -0.07 8.31 -3.22
N ALA A 62 0.65 9.17 -3.97
CA ALA A 62 0.09 10.37 -4.59
C ALA A 62 -1.02 10.02 -5.58
N PHE A 63 -0.86 8.97 -6.37
CA PHE A 63 -1.92 8.48 -7.24
C PHE A 63 -3.16 8.07 -6.44
N PHE A 64 -3.03 7.24 -5.40
CA PHE A 64 -4.18 6.89 -4.54
C PHE A 64 -4.80 8.12 -3.86
N GLY A 65 -3.98 9.07 -3.41
CA GLY A 65 -4.42 10.36 -2.88
C GLY A 65 -5.23 11.17 -3.90
N SER A 66 -4.83 11.17 -5.17
CA SER A 66 -5.58 11.83 -6.25
C SER A 66 -6.95 11.20 -6.52
N LEU A 67 -7.14 9.94 -6.10
CA LEU A 67 -8.43 9.23 -6.13
C LEU A 67 -9.26 9.46 -4.85
N GLY A 68 -8.77 10.26 -3.91
CA GLY A 68 -9.43 10.54 -2.63
C GLY A 68 -9.05 9.59 -1.49
N PHE A 69 -8.18 8.60 -1.71
CA PHE A 69 -7.76 7.71 -0.63
C PHE A 69 -6.78 8.42 0.31
N SER A 70 -7.11 8.44 1.60
CA SER A 70 -6.23 8.89 2.66
C SER A 70 -6.56 8.16 3.97
N GLY A 71 -5.66 8.25 4.95
CA GLY A 71 -5.88 7.72 6.29
C GLY A 71 -6.36 6.26 6.30
N THR A 72 -7.52 6.02 6.89
CA THR A 72 -8.12 4.68 7.03
C THR A 72 -8.49 4.05 5.70
N ASP A 73 -8.97 4.81 4.72
CA ASP A 73 -9.35 4.25 3.41
C ASP A 73 -8.12 3.75 2.67
N LEU A 74 -7.05 4.54 2.68
CA LEU A 74 -5.76 4.14 2.13
C LEU A 74 -5.18 2.94 2.89
N ALA A 75 -5.21 2.98 4.22
CA ALA A 75 -4.73 1.87 5.06
C ALA A 75 -5.46 0.56 4.72
N ASN A 76 -6.79 0.61 4.57
CA ASN A 76 -7.61 -0.54 4.22
C ASN A 76 -7.28 -1.06 2.82
N ALA A 77 -7.20 -0.19 1.82
CA ALA A 77 -6.84 -0.56 0.45
C ALA A 77 -5.48 -1.28 0.39
N LEU A 78 -4.47 -0.71 1.07
CA LEU A 78 -3.13 -1.29 1.14
C LEU A 78 -3.08 -2.54 2.00
N PHE A 79 -3.87 -2.61 3.07
CA PHE A 79 -3.95 -3.81 3.91
C PHE A 79 -4.56 -4.98 3.12
N HIS A 80 -5.62 -4.76 2.35
CA HIS A 80 -6.25 -5.83 1.56
C HIS A 80 -5.39 -6.27 0.39
N ASN A 81 -4.71 -5.34 -0.29
CA ASN A 81 -3.81 -5.67 -1.41
C ASN A 81 -2.45 -4.96 -1.29
N PRO A 82 -1.56 -5.40 -0.38
CA PRO A 82 -0.26 -4.74 -0.18
C PRO A 82 0.67 -4.92 -1.38
N MET A 83 0.44 -5.95 -2.19
CA MET A 83 1.21 -6.22 -3.41
C MET A 83 1.03 -5.13 -4.47
N ILE A 84 -0.02 -4.29 -4.39
CA ILE A 84 -0.19 -3.17 -5.32
C ILE A 84 1.01 -2.22 -5.29
N LEU A 85 1.65 -2.06 -4.14
CA LEU A 85 2.84 -1.22 -3.99
C LEU A 85 4.09 -1.83 -4.64
N THR A 86 4.12 -3.14 -4.91
CA THR A 86 5.21 -3.78 -5.66
C THR A 86 5.11 -3.54 -7.17
N ARG A 87 3.93 -3.19 -7.67
CA ARG A 87 3.68 -3.05 -9.11
C ARG A 87 4.16 -1.69 -9.64
N SER A 88 4.44 -1.64 -10.93
CA SER A 88 4.75 -0.37 -11.61
C SER A 88 3.50 0.50 -11.66
N LEU A 89 3.64 1.78 -11.31
CA LEU A 89 2.53 2.74 -11.42
C LEU A 89 2.09 2.87 -12.88
N GLU A 90 3.03 3.16 -13.78
CA GLU A 90 2.77 3.42 -15.20
C GLU A 90 2.38 2.17 -15.98
N LYS A 91 3.04 1.03 -15.74
CA LYS A 91 2.82 -0.18 -16.54
C LYS A 91 1.71 -1.08 -16.02
N CYS A 92 1.24 -0.88 -14.78
CA CYS A 92 0.25 -1.76 -14.18
C CYS A 92 -0.90 -1.00 -13.52
N ILE A 93 -0.63 -0.09 -12.59
CA ILE A 93 -1.69 0.53 -11.79
C ILE A 93 -2.56 1.46 -12.65
N LEU A 94 -1.95 2.34 -13.44
CA LEU A 94 -2.67 3.26 -14.32
C LEU A 94 -3.51 2.52 -15.39
N PRO A 95 -2.95 1.57 -16.19
CA PRO A 95 -3.74 0.85 -17.18
C PRO A 95 -4.90 0.05 -16.57
N CYS A 96 -4.68 -0.61 -15.43
CA CYS A 96 -5.76 -1.31 -14.73
C CYS A 96 -6.86 -0.36 -14.27
N PHE A 97 -6.47 0.82 -13.79
CA PHE A 97 -7.43 1.82 -13.33
C PHE A 97 -8.22 2.44 -14.49
N ASP A 98 -7.58 2.73 -15.61
CA ASP A 98 -8.25 3.23 -16.82
C ASP A 98 -9.27 2.21 -17.36
N MET A 99 -8.92 0.92 -17.33
CA MET A 99 -9.85 -0.17 -17.65
C MET A 99 -11.05 -0.23 -16.69
N ILE A 100 -10.82 -0.11 -15.38
CA ILE A 100 -11.93 -0.10 -14.40
C ILE A 100 -12.82 1.12 -14.63
N LYS A 101 -12.22 2.29 -14.90
CA LYS A 101 -12.96 3.53 -15.22
C LYS A 101 -13.83 3.38 -16.46
N SER A 102 -13.34 2.78 -17.54
CA SER A 102 -14.13 2.64 -18.76
C SER A 102 -15.41 1.83 -18.52
N ILE A 103 -15.31 0.74 -17.77
CA ILE A 103 -16.46 -0.11 -17.41
C ILE A 103 -17.49 0.66 -16.55
N VAL A 104 -17.02 1.39 -15.53
CA VAL A 104 -17.91 2.14 -14.62
C VAL A 104 -18.61 3.32 -15.32
N VAL A 105 -17.96 3.92 -16.32
CA VAL A 105 -18.55 5.01 -17.11
C VAL A 105 -19.61 4.48 -18.08
N GLU A 106 -19.44 3.27 -18.62
CA GLU A 106 -20.41 2.63 -19.52
C GLU A 106 -21.74 2.27 -18.82
N ASP A 107 -21.75 2.06 -17.50
CA ASP A 107 -22.96 1.67 -16.75
C ASP A 107 -23.87 2.86 -16.37
N LYS A 108 -23.42 4.11 -16.56
CA LYS A 108 -24.24 5.31 -16.29
C LYS A 108 -25.25 5.65 -17.38
N SER A 109 -25.29 4.88 -18.47
CA SER A 109 -26.19 5.08 -19.62
C SER A 109 -27.55 4.39 -19.49
N CYS A 110 -27.80 3.60 -18.43
CA CYS A 110 -29.02 2.78 -18.30
C CYS A 110 -30.16 3.40 -17.46
N TYR A 111 -30.13 4.69 -17.12
CA TYR A 111 -31.21 5.35 -16.34
C TYR A 111 -32.13 6.27 -17.18
N PHE A 112 -32.21 6.08 -18.50
CA PHE A 112 -33.15 6.81 -19.37
C PHE A 112 -34.06 5.88 -20.19
N LEU A 113 -34.66 4.87 -19.54
CA LEU A 113 -35.86 4.20 -20.04
C LEU A 113 -36.94 4.17 -18.96
#